data_AF-A0A523UIV7-F1
#
_entry.id   AF-A0A523UIV7-F1
#
_cell.length_a   1.000
_cell.length_b   1.000
_cell.length_c   1.000
_cell.angle_alpha   90.00
_cell.angle_beta   90.00
_cell.angle_gamma   90.00
#
_symmetry.space_group_name_H-M   'P 1'
#
loop_
_entity.id
_entity.type
_entity.pdbx_description
1 polymer ?
#
loop_
_entity_poly.entity_id
_entity_poly.type
_entity_poly.pdbx_seq_one_letter_code
_entity_poly.pdbx_strand_id
1 'polypeptide(L)'
;MGKVIFSKVGEKEVTRAIVSEFAAQFQEYVESDCLIIGAGPAGLMAGKELAEKKLKVLIVERNNYLGGGFWIGGYLMNKVTVRGPGQEVLSELGIPFKEVSKGLYVADGPHACSKLIAATCDAGVKFANMTIFEDVVLREENRVAGAV
;
A
#
# COMPACT_ATOMS: atom_id res chain seq x y z
N MET A 1 -31.99 -29.41 -13.77
CA MET A 1 -31.64 -28.21 -12.98
C MET A 1 -30.61 -27.40 -13.74
N GLY A 2 -30.89 -26.12 -14.03
CA GLY A 2 -29.97 -25.25 -14.76
C GLY A 2 -28.67 -25.03 -13.99
N LYS A 3 -27.56 -24.86 -14.72
CA LYS A 3 -26.23 -24.64 -14.16
C LYS A 3 -26.24 -23.38 -13.29
N VAL A 4 -26.00 -23.54 -11.99
CA VAL A 4 -25.83 -22.40 -11.07
C VAL A 4 -24.54 -21.69 -11.42
N ILE A 5 -24.61 -20.41 -11.79
CA ILE A 5 -23.44 -19.59 -12.13
C ILE A 5 -22.75 -19.09 -10.85
N PHE A 6 -23.53 -18.68 -9.84
CA PHE A 6 -23.05 -18.25 -8.52
C PHE A 6 -23.91 -18.80 -7.38
N SER A 7 -23.30 -19.03 -6.23
CA SER A 7 -24.01 -19.38 -4.99
C SER A 7 -24.98 -18.28 -4.57
N LYS A 8 -26.10 -18.67 -3.95
CA LYS A 8 -27.08 -17.72 -3.40
C LYS A 8 -26.57 -17.17 -2.07
N VAL A 9 -26.28 -15.87 -2.02
CA VAL A 9 -25.91 -15.11 -0.80
C VAL A 9 -26.82 -13.88 -0.75
N GLY A 10 -27.33 -13.54 0.43
CA GLY A 10 -28.18 -12.36 0.60
C GLY A 10 -27.37 -11.08 0.85
N GLU A 11 -27.98 -9.95 0.53
CA GLU A 11 -27.35 -8.63 0.64
C GLU A 11 -27.02 -8.26 2.09
N LYS A 12 -27.84 -8.73 3.05
CA LYS A 12 -27.59 -8.52 4.48
C LYS A 12 -26.34 -9.27 4.96
N GLU A 13 -26.06 -10.46 4.41
CA GLU A 13 -24.86 -11.23 4.73
C GLU A 13 -23.61 -10.52 4.19
N VAL A 14 -23.67 -9.98 2.97
CA VAL A 14 -22.57 -9.20 2.38
C VAL A 14 -22.24 -7.97 3.24
N THR A 15 -23.25 -7.16 3.57
CA THR A 15 -23.05 -5.97 4.40
C THR A 15 -22.50 -6.33 5.79
N ARG A 16 -23.04 -7.40 6.40
CA ARG A 16 -22.57 -7.86 7.72
C ARG A 16 -21.11 -8.29 7.68
N ALA A 17 -20.69 -9.03 6.65
CA ALA A 17 -19.31 -9.45 6.49
C ALA A 17 -18.37 -8.25 6.38
N ILE A 18 -18.69 -7.29 5.49
CA ILE A 18 -17.85 -6.09 5.29
C ILE A 18 -17.71 -5.30 6.59
N VAL A 19 -18.82 -4.99 7.26
CA VAL A 19 -18.80 -4.16 8.47
C VAL A 19 -18.07 -4.87 9.62
N SER A 20 -18.31 -6.17 9.81
CA SER A 20 -17.73 -6.91 10.94
C SER A 20 -16.22 -7.07 10.78
N GLU A 21 -15.75 -7.43 9.58
CA GLU A 21 -14.31 -7.60 9.30
C GLU A 21 -13.57 -6.24 9.34
N PHE A 22 -14.17 -5.18 8.78
CA PHE A 22 -13.59 -3.84 8.88
C PHE A 22 -13.48 -3.38 10.33
N ALA A 23 -14.54 -3.53 11.12
CA ALA A 23 -14.55 -3.12 12.52
C ALA A 23 -13.53 -3.91 13.35
N ALA A 24 -13.42 -5.23 13.15
CA ALA A 24 -12.45 -6.07 13.83
C ALA A 24 -11.00 -5.63 13.50
N GLN A 25 -10.68 -5.42 12.22
CA GLN A 25 -9.36 -4.93 11.83
C GLN A 25 -9.11 -3.52 12.38
N PHE A 26 -10.09 -2.61 12.31
CA PHE A 26 -9.92 -1.25 12.82
C PHE A 26 -9.65 -1.25 14.33
N GLN A 27 -10.41 -2.03 15.10
CA GLN A 27 -10.20 -2.23 16.54
C GLN A 27 -8.82 -2.82 16.83
N GLU A 28 -8.36 -3.77 16.04
CA GLU A 28 -7.01 -4.29 16.18
C GLU A 28 -5.99 -3.16 15.98
N TYR A 29 -6.12 -2.37 14.91
CA TYR A 29 -5.11 -1.39 14.49
C TYR A 29 -5.21 0.00 15.13
N VAL A 30 -6.12 0.24 16.09
CA VAL A 30 -6.08 1.45 16.94
C VAL A 30 -4.75 1.60 17.67
N GLU A 31 -4.07 0.47 17.91
CA GLU A 31 -2.68 0.39 18.36
C GLU A 31 -1.85 -0.36 17.32
N SER A 32 -0.80 0.26 16.79
CA SER A 32 0.12 -0.31 15.83
C SER A 32 1.56 0.01 16.22
N ASP A 33 2.52 -0.82 15.79
CA ASP A 33 3.94 -0.56 16.03
C ASP A 33 4.43 0.61 15.17
N CYS A 34 3.84 0.77 13.97
CA CYS A 34 4.13 1.86 13.06
C CYS A 34 2.90 2.30 12.29
N LEU A 35 2.66 3.61 12.30
CA LEU A 35 1.67 4.28 11.47
C LEU A 35 2.39 5.08 10.38
N ILE A 36 2.07 4.81 9.12
CA ILE A 36 2.63 5.50 7.96
C ILE A 36 1.53 6.36 7.32
N ILE A 37 1.82 7.64 7.10
CA ILE A 37 0.91 8.56 6.42
C ILE A 37 1.32 8.67 4.95
N GLY A 38 0.47 8.12 4.08
CA GLY A 38 0.60 8.12 2.62
C GLY A 38 1.06 6.76 2.06
N ALA A 39 0.24 6.19 1.17
CA ALA A 39 0.54 4.94 0.46
C ALA A 39 1.21 5.18 -0.91
N GLY A 40 2.10 6.16 -0.99
CA GLY A 40 2.99 6.35 -2.14
C GLY A 40 4.10 5.28 -2.21
N PRO A 41 4.99 5.33 -3.21
CA PRO A 41 6.05 4.32 -3.36
C PRO A 41 6.95 4.23 -2.13
N ALA A 42 7.31 5.36 -1.51
CA ALA A 42 8.11 5.38 -0.30
C ALA A 42 7.38 4.76 0.91
N GLY A 43 6.11 5.11 1.13
CA GLY A 43 5.32 4.57 2.24
C GLY A 43 5.04 3.08 2.09
N LEU A 44 4.75 2.62 0.87
CA LEU A 44 4.56 1.20 0.56
C LEU A 44 5.85 0.39 0.79
N MET A 45 7.00 0.91 0.35
CA MET A 45 8.28 0.24 0.55
C MET A 45 8.65 0.17 2.04
N ALA A 46 8.54 1.30 2.76
CA ALA A 46 8.79 1.33 4.20
C ALA A 46 7.86 0.37 4.96
N GLY A 47 6.56 0.36 4.62
CA GLY A 47 5.59 -0.54 5.24
C GLY A 47 5.91 -2.01 4.98
N LYS A 48 6.29 -2.37 3.75
CA LYS A 48 6.72 -3.73 3.40
C LYS A 48 7.88 -4.18 4.29
N GLU A 49 8.98 -3.41 4.33
CA GLU A 49 10.18 -3.80 5.09
C GLU A 49 9.92 -3.92 6.60
N LEU A 50 9.10 -3.03 7.16
CA LEU A 50 8.73 -3.07 8.58
C LEU A 50 7.85 -4.29 8.89
N ALA A 51 6.88 -4.60 8.03
CA ALA A 51 6.02 -5.76 8.21
C ALA A 51 6.76 -7.10 8.01
N GLU A 52 7.75 -7.16 7.11
CA GLU A 52 8.66 -8.31 6.98
C GLU A 52 9.44 -8.59 8.27
N LYS A 53 9.74 -7.55 9.05
CA LYS A 53 10.33 -7.63 10.40
C LYS A 53 9.30 -7.92 11.51
N LYS A 54 8.09 -8.33 11.14
CA LYS A 54 6.98 -8.69 12.05
C LYS A 54 6.43 -7.53 12.88
N LEU A 55 6.63 -6.30 12.42
CA LEU A 55 5.97 -5.13 13.02
C LEU A 55 4.55 -5.00 12.45
N LYS A 56 3.62 -4.62 13.32
CA LYS A 56 2.24 -4.32 12.96
C LYS A 56 2.16 -2.92 12.36
N VAL A 57 1.99 -2.85 11.04
CA VAL A 57 2.01 -1.60 10.29
C VAL A 57 0.62 -1.26 9.74
N LEU A 58 0.17 -0.03 9.99
CA LEU A 58 -0.98 0.58 9.32
C LEU A 58 -0.51 1.70 8.39
N ILE A 59 -1.01 1.71 7.15
CA ILE A 59 -0.82 2.84 6.23
C ILE A 59 -2.13 3.59 6.04
N VAL A 60 -2.15 4.89 6.31
CA VAL A 60 -3.27 5.79 6.05
C VAL A 60 -3.10 6.45 4.69
N GLU A 61 -4.11 6.42 3.84
CA GLU A 61 -4.07 7.00 2.50
C GLU A 61 -5.34 7.79 2.20
N ARG A 62 -5.18 8.99 1.66
CA ARG A 62 -6.30 9.89 1.35
C ARG A 62 -7.13 9.45 0.15
N ASN A 63 -6.53 8.76 -0.83
CA ASN A 63 -7.21 8.32 -2.04
C ASN A 63 -7.87 6.95 -1.85
N ASN A 64 -8.78 6.58 -2.76
CA ASN A 64 -9.32 5.22 -2.80
C ASN A 64 -8.31 4.20 -3.36
N TYR A 65 -7.30 4.65 -4.09
CA TYR A 65 -6.22 3.83 -4.63
C TYR A 65 -4.91 4.05 -3.87
N LEU A 66 -4.07 3.02 -3.88
CA LEU A 66 -2.71 3.07 -3.35
C LEU A 66 -1.71 3.39 -4.48
N GLY A 67 -0.47 3.70 -4.12
CA GLY A 67 0.64 3.94 -5.06
C GLY A 67 0.96 5.40 -5.32
N GLY A 68 0.09 6.34 -4.94
CA GLY A 68 0.30 7.77 -5.15
C GLY A 68 0.65 8.10 -6.60
N GLY A 69 1.74 8.84 -6.82
CA GLY A 69 2.21 9.21 -8.16
C GLY A 69 2.94 8.11 -8.93
N PHE A 70 3.14 6.92 -8.37
CA PHE A 70 4.03 5.90 -8.96
C PHE A 70 3.48 5.25 -10.24
N TRP A 71 2.17 5.36 -10.48
CA TRP A 71 1.50 4.79 -11.66
C TRP A 71 2.04 5.29 -13.01
N ILE A 72 2.63 6.49 -13.04
CA ILE A 72 3.06 7.18 -14.26
C ILE A 72 4.38 7.91 -14.03
N GLY A 73 5.12 8.17 -15.10
CA GLY A 73 6.24 9.10 -15.13
C GLY A 73 5.81 10.51 -15.52
N GLY A 74 6.76 11.25 -16.10
CA GLY A 74 6.52 12.63 -16.54
C GLY A 74 5.43 12.72 -17.61
N TYR A 75 4.68 13.83 -17.59
CA TYR A 75 3.68 14.17 -18.61
C TYR A 75 2.65 13.05 -18.89
N LEU A 76 2.19 12.37 -17.83
CA LEU A 76 1.19 11.30 -17.91
C LEU A 76 1.63 10.05 -18.72
N MET A 77 2.92 9.95 -19.06
CA MET A 77 3.47 8.79 -19.74
C MET A 77 3.60 7.63 -18.75
N ASN A 78 3.19 6.44 -19.14
CA ASN A 78 3.10 5.27 -18.27
C ASN A 78 4.45 4.53 -18.05
N LYS A 79 5.57 5.24 -18.14
CA LYS A 79 6.92 4.72 -17.90
C LYS A 79 7.53 5.36 -16.67
N VAL A 80 8.14 4.56 -15.81
CA VAL A 80 8.91 5.06 -14.67
C VAL A 80 10.39 4.80 -14.91
N THR A 81 11.24 5.73 -14.49
CA THR A 81 12.69 5.57 -14.60
C THR A 81 13.32 5.51 -13.22
N VAL A 82 14.37 4.71 -13.09
CA VAL A 82 15.19 4.60 -11.88
C VAL A 82 16.65 4.62 -12.29
N ARG A 83 17.45 5.36 -11.52
CA ARG A 83 18.91 5.36 -11.67
C ARG A 83 19.50 4.22 -10.88
N GLY A 84 20.65 3.71 -11.33
CA GLY A 84 21.41 2.74 -10.57
C GLY A 84 21.90 3.29 -9.22
N PRO A 85 21.86 2.48 -8.14
CA PRO A 85 21.50 1.05 -8.08
C PRO A 85 19.99 0.76 -7.83
N GLY A 86 19.09 1.73 -7.98
CA GLY A 86 17.67 1.58 -7.64
C GLY A 86 16.88 0.51 -8.42
N GLN A 87 17.40 0.01 -9.54
CA GLN A 87 16.83 -1.14 -10.24
C GLN A 87 16.91 -2.45 -9.44
N GLU A 88 17.75 -2.53 -8.41
CA GLU A 88 17.81 -3.69 -7.51
C GLU A 88 16.46 -3.90 -6.81
N VAL A 89 15.80 -2.81 -6.39
CA VAL A 89 14.44 -2.87 -5.82
C VAL A 89 13.43 -3.39 -6.84
N LEU A 90 13.54 -2.98 -8.11
CA LEU A 90 12.70 -3.54 -9.17
C LEU A 90 12.94 -5.05 -9.34
N SER A 91 14.19 -5.50 -9.22
CA SER A 91 14.56 -6.90 -9.31
C SER A 91 13.98 -7.71 -8.14
N GLU A 92 14.10 -7.20 -6.91
CA GLU A 92 13.54 -7.81 -5.69
C GLU A 92 12.02 -7.99 -5.81
N LEU A 93 11.32 -6.97 -6.32
CA LEU A 93 9.88 -6.99 -6.52
C LEU A 93 9.44 -7.78 -7.77
N GLY A 94 10.38 -8.37 -8.52
CA GLY A 94 10.10 -9.13 -9.74
C GLY A 94 9.46 -8.28 -10.85
N ILE A 95 9.82 -7.01 -10.92
CA ILE A 95 9.33 -6.05 -11.93
C ILE A 95 10.25 -6.11 -13.15
N PRO A 96 9.74 -6.38 -14.37
CA PRO A 96 10.54 -6.30 -15.58
C PRO A 96 11.00 -4.86 -15.86
N PHE A 97 12.28 -4.68 -16.17
CA PHE A 97 12.86 -3.40 -16.57
C PHE A 97 13.92 -3.59 -17.66
N LYS A 98 14.29 -2.49 -18.31
CA LYS A 98 15.41 -2.45 -19.27
C LYS A 98 16.35 -1.30 -18.93
N GLU A 99 17.64 -1.50 -19.14
CA GLU A 99 18.61 -0.40 -19.15
C GLU A 99 18.48 0.37 -20.49
N VAL A 100 18.25 1.68 -20.42
CA VAL A 100 18.07 2.55 -21.61
C VAL A 100 19.28 3.43 -21.90
N SER A 101 20.09 3.68 -20.89
CA SER A 101 21.42 4.28 -20.98
C SER A 101 22.20 3.85 -19.74
N LYS A 102 23.53 4.00 -19.77
CA LYS A 102 24.40 3.55 -18.67
C LYS A 102 23.89 4.04 -17.31
N GLY A 103 23.42 3.11 -16.47
CA GLY A 103 22.91 3.39 -15.13
C GLY A 103 21.51 4.01 -15.07
N LEU A 104 20.75 4.01 -16.15
CA LEU A 104 19.35 4.45 -16.20
C LEU A 104 18.46 3.32 -16.71
N TYR A 105 17.46 2.97 -15.91
CA TYR A 105 16.54 1.88 -16.18
C TYR A 105 15.13 2.40 -16.31
N VAL A 106 14.31 1.71 -17.11
CA VAL A 106 12.88 2.02 -17.28
C VAL A 106 12.03 0.78 -17.08
N ALA A 107 10.89 0.97 -16.43
CA ALA A 107 9.86 -0.04 -16.22
C ALA A 107 8.47 0.51 -16.56
N ASP A 108 7.51 -0.40 -16.71
CA ASP A 108 6.09 -0.05 -16.86
C ASP A 108 5.51 0.39 -15.51
N GLY A 109 5.09 1.65 -15.41
CA GLY A 109 4.60 2.26 -14.17
C GLY A 109 3.48 1.46 -13.51
N PRO A 110 2.40 1.09 -14.22
CA PRO A 110 1.31 0.30 -13.63
C PRO A 110 1.75 -1.07 -13.13
N HIS A 111 2.69 -1.72 -13.83
CA HIS A 111 3.20 -3.03 -13.41
C HIS A 111 4.09 -2.88 -12.16
N ALA A 112 4.99 -1.90 -12.16
CA ALA A 112 5.85 -1.61 -11.03
C ALA A 112 5.05 -1.24 -9.77
N CYS A 113 4.07 -0.36 -9.92
CA CYS A 113 3.21 0.09 -8.83
C CYS A 113 2.37 -1.05 -8.24
N SER A 114 1.69 -1.82 -9.11
CA SER A 114 0.87 -2.95 -8.66
C SER A 114 1.69 -4.05 -7.96
N LYS A 115 2.91 -4.34 -8.44
CA LYS A 115 3.83 -5.27 -7.79
C LYS A 115 4.26 -4.80 -6.40
N LEU A 116 4.58 -3.52 -6.24
CA LEU A 116 4.91 -2.96 -4.94
C LEU A 116 3.71 -3.03 -3.98
N ILE A 117 2.52 -2.63 -4.43
CA ILE A 117 1.29 -2.74 -3.62
C ILE A 117 1.06 -4.18 -3.18
N ALA A 118 1.14 -5.14 -4.11
CA ALA A 118 0.97 -6.56 -3.81
C ALA A 118 2.00 -7.04 -2.79
N ALA A 119 3.28 -6.74 -2.99
CA ALA A 119 4.35 -7.12 -2.07
C ALA A 119 4.15 -6.53 -0.66
N THR A 120 3.68 -5.29 -0.56
CA THR A 120 3.34 -4.66 0.73
C THR A 120 2.15 -5.36 1.41
N CYS A 121 1.10 -5.73 0.67
CA CYS A 121 -0.02 -6.52 1.19
C CYS A 121 0.43 -7.91 1.66
N ASP A 122 1.25 -8.60 0.87
CA ASP A 122 1.77 -9.94 1.15
C ASP A 122 2.67 -9.95 2.39
N ALA A 123 3.36 -8.85 2.68
CA ALA A 123 4.13 -8.66 3.91
C ALA A 123 3.25 -8.53 5.18
N GLY A 124 1.95 -8.28 5.03
CA GLY A 124 0.98 -8.23 6.13
C GLY A 124 0.53 -6.82 6.54
N VAL A 125 0.94 -5.78 5.79
CA VAL A 125 0.52 -4.39 6.05
C VAL A 125 -0.99 -4.24 5.87
N LYS A 126 -1.63 -3.46 6.75
CA LYS A 126 -3.04 -3.04 6.59
C LYS A 126 -3.13 -1.58 6.17
N PHE A 127 -4.27 -1.25 5.57
CA PHE A 127 -4.51 0.05 4.97
C PHE A 127 -5.81 0.65 5.51
N ALA A 128 -5.77 1.97 5.75
CA ALA A 128 -6.92 2.84 5.90
C ALA A 128 -6.89 3.84 4.74
N ASN A 129 -7.31 3.40 3.55
CA ASN A 129 -7.47 4.27 2.39
C ASN A 129 -8.81 5.05 2.49
N MET A 130 -8.96 6.13 1.70
CA MET A 130 -10.04 7.12 1.90
C MET A 130 -10.05 7.75 3.31
N THR A 131 -8.89 7.83 3.97
CA THR A 131 -8.71 8.44 5.29
C THR A 131 -7.66 9.52 5.21
N ILE A 132 -7.98 10.72 5.70
CA ILE A 132 -7.11 11.89 5.63
C ILE A 132 -6.50 12.10 7.00
N PHE A 133 -5.18 12.19 7.05
CA PHE A 133 -4.45 12.62 8.22
C PHE A 133 -4.60 14.13 8.40
N GLU A 134 -5.03 14.57 9.58
CA GLU A 134 -5.21 16.00 9.87
C GLU A 134 -4.21 16.51 10.92
N ASP A 135 -3.95 15.73 11.98
CA ASP A 135 -3.07 16.18 13.07
C ASP A 135 -2.32 15.03 13.77
N VAL A 136 -1.32 15.38 14.57
CA VAL A 136 -0.55 14.45 15.40
C VAL A 136 -1.09 14.35 16.82
N VAL A 137 -0.99 13.17 17.42
CA VAL A 137 -1.11 13.01 18.86
C VAL A 137 0.25 13.29 19.49
N LEU A 138 0.33 14.32 20.34
CA LEU A 138 1.51 14.64 21.13
C LEU A 138 1.38 14.09 22.56
N ARG A 139 2.47 13.56 23.09
CA ARG A 139 2.61 13.13 24.48
C ARG A 139 3.73 13.91 25.17
N GLU A 140 4.02 13.54 26.41
CA GLU A 140 5.09 14.13 27.22
C GLU A 140 6.42 14.22 26.45
N GLU A 141 7.23 15.21 26.83
CA GLU A 141 8.53 15.49 26.18
C GLU A 141 8.43 15.83 24.68
N ASN A 142 7.29 16.35 24.22
CA ASN A 142 7.05 16.74 22.83
C ASN A 142 7.20 15.57 21.83
N ARG A 143 6.89 14.34 22.26
CA ARG A 143 6.98 13.16 21.42
C ARG A 143 5.69 12.95 20.63
N VAL A 144 5.79 12.78 19.31
CA VAL A 144 4.68 12.28 18.48
C VAL A 144 4.41 10.82 18.83
N ALA A 145 3.16 10.50 19.14
CA ALA A 145 2.74 9.18 19.61
C ALA A 145 1.52 8.61 18.87
N GLY A 146 1.09 9.26 17.77
CA GLY A 146 -0.04 8.80 16.97
C GLY A 146 -0.52 9.88 16.01
N ALA A 147 -1.68 9.61 15.39
CA ALA A 147 -2.37 10.51 14.48
C ALA A 147 -3.83 10.66 14.88
N VAL A 148 -4.41 11.79 14.46
CA VAL A 148 -5.84 12.09 14.50
C VAL A 148 -6.35 12.23 13.07
#